data_AF-A0A084F132-F1
#
_entry.id   AF-A0A084F132-F1
#
_cell.length_a   1.000
_cell.length_b   1.000
_cell.length_c   1.000
_cell.angle_alpha   90.00
_cell.angle_beta   90.00
_cell.angle_gamma   90.00
#
_symmetry.space_group_name_H-M   'P 1'
#
loop_
_entity.id
_entity.type
_entity.pdbx_description
1 polymer ?
#
loop_
_entity_poly.entity_id
_entity_poly.type
_entity_poly.pdbx_seq_one_letter_code
_entity_poly.pdbx_strand_id
1 'polypeptide(L)'
;MAKINFLALGGQDERDKSCFVVEVNDEIFVFNAGVKLPPNDISGINAIIADFSYLEANAKKIKGIFVGTPSFANVTGLRLLLSQINPKTPIYTSSIGAGIIKRVFDQKSHIKKVEPNIIELEPIKDKKVGSIFTTAFKITNSLPHSYGYVLKTEDGAIVYIDEFIISNDRNKTFDSQINFLNSITKNNTLALIIGTGQSGLNAYTAPSHKNKSFYEDALNKANQRLIVASDSSDAYSIFTLATIAKQQTKPFIIYSNNFINVFSSVIKQGLYNNKNLMSTPIAEMNKLEKAIIVIADNPDNLFNRLKKIIGGEDKLLTINPNDYFVLGFPVIAGIEMLVANLCDELGRKDIDFSLLPKDYLRMVQSDEDCKHVVNLLQPRYVIPINGLYKQEVKFTQAVTSSWIKNEQVISLDNGEQVFVEDKNLLPKRNRVPIEEKFLSMYNALDVGSGVIYERLQMSENGVVSISFIFDKQCQKLLNSVQFKYYGVVNNGPFSLSKVEEIEATFKERMGECLFYDKNKKLDIKETKAALKRLLARLFEKKFNKRPLVLSNFIDYTTIK
;
A
#
# COMPACT_ATOMS: atom_id res chain seq x y z
N MET A 1 24.64 23.49 -17.38
CA MET A 1 23.39 23.79 -16.65
C MET A 1 22.54 22.54 -16.67
N ALA A 2 21.98 22.17 -15.53
CA ALA A 2 21.17 20.97 -15.42
C ALA A 2 19.73 21.23 -15.88
N LYS A 3 19.19 20.36 -16.73
CA LYS A 3 17.75 20.29 -17.01
C LYS A 3 17.12 19.28 -16.08
N ILE A 4 16.23 19.73 -15.20
CA ILE A 4 15.65 18.90 -14.15
C ILE A 4 14.14 18.81 -14.34
N ASN A 5 13.60 17.60 -14.25
CA ASN A 5 12.17 17.34 -14.31
C ASN A 5 11.75 16.47 -13.12
N PHE A 6 10.72 16.91 -12.40
CA PHE A 6 10.12 16.16 -11.30
C PHE A 6 8.76 15.62 -11.74
N LEU A 7 8.54 14.33 -11.52
CA LEU A 7 7.31 13.63 -11.88
C LEU A 7 6.88 12.71 -10.73
N ALA A 8 5.60 12.78 -10.37
CA ALA A 8 4.97 11.79 -9.50
C ALA A 8 4.21 10.75 -10.33
N LEU A 9 4.53 9.46 -10.17
CA LEU A 9 3.77 8.35 -10.76
C LEU A 9 2.78 7.74 -9.76
N GLY A 10 3.03 7.92 -8.47
CA GLY A 10 2.18 7.47 -7.37
C GLY A 10 2.62 8.07 -6.04
N GLY A 11 1.69 8.15 -5.09
CA GLY A 11 1.92 8.70 -3.75
C GLY A 11 1.46 10.15 -3.55
N GLN A 12 0.88 10.79 -4.57
CA GLN A 12 0.21 12.09 -4.44
C GLN A 12 -1.30 11.95 -4.32
N ASP A 13 -1.90 12.73 -3.41
CA ASP A 13 -3.28 12.60 -2.93
C ASP A 13 -3.67 11.15 -2.54
N GLU A 14 -2.72 10.43 -1.98
CA GLU A 14 -2.93 9.06 -1.52
C GLU A 14 -1.92 8.65 -0.44
N ARG A 15 -2.18 7.51 0.18
CA ARG A 15 -1.21 6.85 1.05
C ARG A 15 -0.64 5.64 0.32
N ASP A 16 0.66 5.42 0.49
CA ASP A 16 1.45 4.39 -0.17
C ASP A 16 1.54 4.59 -1.71
N LYS A 17 1.80 3.51 -2.46
CA LYS A 17 2.03 3.56 -3.93
C LYS A 17 3.18 4.50 -4.36
N SER A 18 4.10 4.77 -3.44
CA SER A 18 5.20 5.72 -3.63
C SER A 18 6.03 5.38 -4.87
N CYS A 19 6.04 6.27 -5.86
CA CYS A 19 6.88 6.16 -7.04
C CYS A 19 7.12 7.55 -7.64
N PHE A 20 8.32 8.10 -7.40
CA PHE A 20 8.71 9.42 -7.88
C PHE A 20 9.85 9.32 -8.87
N VAL A 21 9.90 10.27 -9.80
CA VAL A 21 10.91 10.35 -10.84
C VAL A 21 11.57 11.71 -10.79
N VAL A 22 12.90 11.70 -10.72
CA VAL A 22 13.73 12.88 -10.98
C VAL A 22 14.51 12.58 -12.25
N GLU A 23 14.35 13.43 -13.25
CA GLU A 23 15.12 13.37 -14.48
C GLU A 23 16.14 14.51 -14.47
N VAL A 24 17.41 14.20 -14.75
CA VAL A 24 18.52 15.16 -14.82
C VAL A 24 19.23 14.95 -16.16
N ASN A 25 19.21 15.95 -17.04
CA ASN A 25 19.88 15.90 -18.34
C ASN A 25 19.55 14.63 -19.16
N ASP A 26 18.26 14.28 -19.25
CA ASP A 26 17.74 13.10 -19.97
C ASP A 26 18.09 11.74 -19.30
N GLU A 27 18.58 11.75 -18.05
CA GLU A 27 18.79 10.57 -17.22
C GLU A 27 17.76 10.47 -16.10
N ILE A 28 17.14 9.30 -15.93
CA ILE A 28 16.03 9.07 -14.98
C ILE A 28 16.53 8.37 -13.71
N PHE A 29 16.16 8.94 -12.56
CA PHE A 29 16.37 8.43 -11.21
C PHE A 29 15.00 8.19 -10.59
N VAL A 30 14.68 6.92 -10.28
CA VAL A 30 13.37 6.53 -9.72
C VAL A 30 13.50 6.36 -8.22
N PHE A 31 12.54 6.86 -7.44
CA PHE A 31 12.49 6.71 -6.00
C PHE A 31 11.28 5.88 -5.60
N ASN A 32 11.56 4.74 -4.95
CA ASN A 32 10.60 3.70 -4.58
C ASN A 32 9.81 3.12 -5.78
N ALA A 33 9.22 1.95 -5.56
CA ALA A 33 8.24 1.37 -6.48
C ALA A 33 7.19 0.67 -5.62
N GLY A 34 6.37 1.50 -4.98
CA GLY A 34 5.48 1.07 -3.93
C GLY A 34 4.17 0.47 -4.40
N VAL A 35 3.41 -0.01 -3.44
CA VAL A 35 2.07 -0.57 -3.61
C VAL A 35 1.14 0.01 -2.55
N LYS A 36 -0.14 0.13 -2.87
CA LYS A 36 -1.21 0.55 -1.97
C LYS A 36 -2.20 -0.59 -1.83
N LEU A 37 -2.69 -0.82 -0.62
CA LEU A 37 -3.72 -1.80 -0.36
C LEU A 37 -5.09 -1.21 -0.75
N PRO A 38 -5.99 -2.01 -1.37
CA PRO A 38 -7.30 -1.52 -1.76
C PRO A 38 -8.14 -1.18 -0.52
N PRO A 39 -8.76 0.01 -0.44
CA PRO A 39 -9.49 0.45 0.76
C PRO A 39 -10.78 -0.32 1.05
N ASN A 40 -11.41 -0.94 0.04
CA ASN A 40 -12.74 -1.55 0.13
C ASN A 40 -12.74 -2.98 -0.43
N ASP A 41 -12.08 -3.96 0.21
CA ASP A 41 -12.12 -5.41 -0.12
C ASP A 41 -12.45 -5.71 -1.60
N ILE A 42 -11.74 -5.05 -2.53
CA ILE A 42 -12.16 -5.06 -3.93
C ILE A 42 -11.92 -6.47 -4.41
N SER A 43 -13.02 -7.21 -4.65
CA SER A 43 -12.95 -8.66 -4.77
C SER A 43 -11.93 -9.08 -5.84
N GLY A 44 -10.97 -9.90 -5.44
CA GLY A 44 -9.92 -10.42 -6.31
C GLY A 44 -8.79 -9.45 -6.64
N ILE A 45 -8.67 -8.32 -5.93
CA ILE A 45 -7.51 -7.41 -5.96
C ILE A 45 -6.71 -7.54 -4.67
N ASN A 46 -5.39 -7.57 -4.80
CA ASN A 46 -4.46 -7.67 -3.69
C ASN A 46 -3.64 -6.40 -3.47
N ALA A 47 -3.37 -5.64 -4.54
CA ALA A 47 -2.59 -4.41 -4.47
C ALA A 47 -2.93 -3.48 -5.64
N ILE A 48 -2.76 -2.19 -5.41
CA ILE A 48 -2.80 -1.10 -6.39
C ILE A 48 -1.36 -0.59 -6.55
N ILE A 49 -0.93 -0.36 -7.77
CA ILE A 49 0.45 0.08 -8.07
C ILE A 49 0.47 1.31 -8.97
N ALA A 50 1.63 1.96 -9.07
CA ALA A 50 1.82 3.05 -10.01
C ALA A 50 1.79 2.56 -11.47
N ASP A 51 1.37 3.43 -12.39
CA ASP A 51 1.47 3.18 -13.82
C ASP A 51 2.91 3.36 -14.29
N PHE A 52 3.55 2.25 -14.68
CA PHE A 52 4.93 2.27 -15.14
C PHE A 52 5.08 2.54 -16.65
N SER A 53 4.00 2.84 -17.38
CA SER A 53 4.04 3.08 -18.84
C SER A 53 5.05 4.16 -19.23
N TYR A 54 5.20 5.22 -18.43
CA TYR A 54 6.22 6.26 -18.64
C TYR A 54 7.65 5.71 -18.54
N LEU A 55 7.91 4.87 -17.53
CA LEU A 55 9.22 4.26 -17.29
C LEU A 55 9.54 3.21 -18.34
N GLU A 56 8.54 2.45 -18.79
CA GLU A 56 8.67 1.49 -19.90
C GLU A 56 9.08 2.21 -21.20
N ALA A 57 8.36 3.28 -21.57
CA ALA A 57 8.68 4.08 -22.75
C ALA A 57 10.08 4.73 -22.69
N ASN A 58 10.58 5.01 -21.48
CA ASN A 58 11.88 5.66 -21.24
C ASN A 58 12.93 4.72 -20.62
N ALA A 59 12.77 3.40 -20.75
CA ALA A 59 13.58 2.42 -20.01
C ALA A 59 15.10 2.59 -20.18
N LYS A 60 15.56 3.06 -21.35
CA LYS A 60 16.99 3.30 -21.63
C LYS A 60 17.59 4.49 -20.86
N LYS A 61 16.76 5.43 -20.42
CA LYS A 61 17.18 6.63 -19.68
C LYS A 61 17.34 6.34 -18.19
N ILE A 62 16.75 5.27 -17.67
CA ILE A 62 16.77 4.92 -16.25
C ILE A 62 18.18 4.50 -15.82
N LYS A 63 18.75 5.22 -14.86
CA LYS A 63 20.09 4.94 -14.32
C LYS A 63 20.05 4.16 -13.01
N GLY A 64 18.94 4.23 -12.29
CA GLY A 64 18.77 3.51 -11.04
C GLY A 64 17.41 3.71 -10.40
N ILE A 65 17.06 2.76 -9.55
CA ILE A 65 15.93 2.85 -8.63
C ILE A 65 16.50 2.95 -7.22
N PHE A 66 16.08 3.94 -6.45
CA PHE A 66 16.56 4.24 -5.11
C PHE A 66 15.45 3.94 -4.11
N VAL A 67 15.72 3.06 -3.15
CA VAL A 67 14.75 2.66 -2.13
C VAL A 67 15.06 3.41 -0.84
N GLY A 68 14.16 4.28 -0.39
CA GLY A 68 14.35 5.08 0.82
C GLY A 68 14.20 4.24 2.08
N THR A 69 13.00 4.26 2.65
CA THR A 69 12.58 3.35 3.70
C THR A 69 12.21 2.00 3.08
N PRO A 70 12.90 0.89 3.36
CA PRO A 70 12.70 -0.38 2.68
C PRO A 70 11.50 -1.16 3.24
N SER A 71 10.37 -0.51 3.40
CA SER A 71 9.12 -1.16 3.79
C SER A 71 8.58 -2.01 2.63
N PHE A 72 7.79 -3.04 2.95
CA PHE A 72 7.09 -3.81 1.91
C PHE A 72 6.24 -2.91 1.02
N ALA A 73 5.60 -1.88 1.59
CA ALA A 73 4.82 -0.89 0.85
C ALA A 73 5.65 -0.12 -0.19
N ASN A 74 6.97 0.07 0.01
CA ASN A 74 7.84 0.79 -0.93
C ASN A 74 8.56 -0.09 -1.95
N VAL A 75 8.73 -1.39 -1.68
CA VAL A 75 9.54 -2.30 -2.52
C VAL A 75 8.75 -3.33 -3.31
N THR A 76 7.47 -3.56 -3.00
CA THR A 76 6.70 -4.68 -3.57
C THR A 76 6.47 -4.53 -5.08
N GLY A 77 6.35 -3.30 -5.59
CA GLY A 77 6.17 -3.02 -7.02
C GLY A 77 7.45 -3.20 -7.87
N LEU A 78 8.63 -3.30 -7.24
CA LEU A 78 9.91 -3.41 -7.95
C LEU A 78 9.98 -4.59 -8.91
N ARG A 79 9.42 -5.75 -8.52
CA ARG A 79 9.44 -6.95 -9.36
C ARG A 79 8.67 -6.74 -10.66
N LEU A 80 7.51 -6.08 -10.59
CA LEU A 80 6.75 -5.76 -11.80
C LEU A 80 7.46 -4.71 -12.64
N LEU A 81 7.92 -3.63 -12.02
CA LEU A 81 8.66 -2.57 -12.71
C LEU A 81 9.82 -3.17 -13.52
N LEU A 82 10.71 -3.94 -12.87
CA LEU A 82 11.85 -4.57 -13.56
C LEU A 82 11.44 -5.58 -14.65
N SER A 83 10.23 -6.14 -14.58
CA SER A 83 9.72 -7.03 -15.63
C SER A 83 9.25 -6.31 -16.89
N GLN A 84 8.90 -5.01 -16.76
CA GLN A 84 8.46 -4.13 -17.84
C GLN A 84 9.60 -3.26 -18.40
N ILE A 85 10.57 -2.88 -17.55
CA ILE A 85 11.78 -2.17 -17.98
C ILE A 85 12.95 -3.15 -18.18
N ASN A 86 14.19 -2.66 -18.11
CA ASN A 86 15.38 -3.50 -18.11
C ASN A 86 15.52 -4.29 -16.78
N PRO A 87 15.54 -5.64 -16.80
CA PRO A 87 15.70 -6.45 -15.59
C PRO A 87 17.03 -6.25 -14.85
N LYS A 88 18.05 -5.68 -15.53
CA LYS A 88 19.38 -5.40 -14.97
C LYS A 88 19.51 -3.97 -14.41
N THR A 89 18.46 -3.16 -14.45
CA THR A 89 18.45 -1.82 -13.85
C THR A 89 18.90 -1.89 -12.39
N PRO A 90 19.91 -1.12 -11.96
CA PRO A 90 20.39 -1.15 -10.59
C PRO A 90 19.34 -0.67 -9.59
N ILE A 91 19.21 -1.38 -8.47
CA ILE A 91 18.44 -0.94 -7.30
C ILE A 91 19.42 -0.56 -6.19
N TYR A 92 19.45 0.72 -5.84
CA TYR A 92 20.28 1.29 -4.78
C TYR A 92 19.51 1.33 -3.46
N THR A 93 20.11 0.81 -2.40
CA THR A 93 19.45 0.67 -1.08
C THR A 93 20.47 0.48 0.04
N SER A 94 20.02 0.46 1.30
CA SER A 94 20.78 -0.03 2.44
C SER A 94 20.92 -1.55 2.48
N SER A 95 21.82 -2.08 3.32
CA SER A 95 22.01 -3.52 3.52
C SER A 95 20.76 -4.24 4.04
N ILE A 96 19.96 -3.55 4.87
CA ILE A 96 18.65 -4.07 5.32
C ILE A 96 17.66 -4.11 4.16
N GLY A 97 17.59 -3.04 3.38
CA GLY A 97 16.73 -3.03 2.21
C GLY A 97 17.11 -4.07 1.16
N ALA A 98 18.40 -4.36 0.98
CA ALA A 98 18.85 -5.44 0.10
C ALA A 98 18.29 -6.81 0.51
N GLY A 99 18.27 -7.10 1.82
CA GLY A 99 17.65 -8.32 2.34
C GLY A 99 16.14 -8.39 2.11
N ILE A 100 15.43 -7.28 2.34
CA ILE A 100 13.98 -7.19 2.14
C ILE A 100 13.61 -7.34 0.65
N ILE A 101 14.33 -6.65 -0.23
CA ILE A 101 14.13 -6.73 -1.68
C ILE A 101 14.37 -8.15 -2.17
N LYS A 102 15.48 -8.80 -1.78
CA LYS A 102 15.71 -10.23 -2.12
C LYS A 102 14.52 -11.10 -1.74
N ARG A 103 13.99 -10.91 -0.52
CA ARG A 103 12.84 -11.67 -0.04
C ARG A 103 11.58 -11.43 -0.88
N VAL A 104 11.31 -10.19 -1.28
CA VAL A 104 10.18 -9.86 -2.17
C VAL A 104 10.32 -10.58 -3.51
N PHE A 105 11.53 -10.65 -4.05
CA PHE A 105 11.78 -11.34 -5.32
C PHE A 105 11.72 -12.87 -5.21
N ASP A 106 12.07 -13.43 -4.05
CA ASP A 106 11.99 -14.88 -3.76
C ASP A 106 10.55 -15.39 -3.52
N GLN A 107 9.60 -14.50 -3.19
CA GLN A 107 8.21 -14.89 -2.99
C GLN A 107 7.59 -15.46 -4.28
N LYS A 108 6.73 -16.48 -4.11
CA LYS A 108 5.96 -17.03 -5.22
C LYS A 108 5.05 -15.94 -5.79
N SER A 109 5.14 -15.73 -7.09
CA SER A 109 4.34 -14.73 -7.81
C SER A 109 4.20 -15.13 -9.27
N HIS A 110 3.08 -14.72 -9.87
CA HIS A 110 2.78 -14.89 -11.28
C HIS A 110 3.50 -13.88 -12.18
N ILE A 111 4.20 -12.90 -11.59
CA ILE A 111 5.05 -11.96 -12.32
C ILE A 111 6.30 -12.69 -12.82
N LYS A 112 6.75 -12.37 -14.03
CA LYS A 112 7.99 -12.91 -14.61
C LYS A 112 9.12 -12.92 -13.58
N LYS A 113 9.83 -14.04 -13.49
CA LYS A 113 10.98 -14.15 -12.59
C LYS A 113 12.09 -13.23 -13.09
N VAL A 114 12.54 -12.33 -12.22
CA VAL A 114 13.64 -11.41 -12.46
C VAL A 114 14.63 -11.57 -11.33
N GLU A 115 15.93 -11.56 -11.62
CA GLU A 115 16.96 -11.47 -10.59
C GLU A 115 17.33 -9.99 -10.39
N PRO A 116 17.08 -9.41 -9.21
CA PRO A 116 17.30 -8.00 -8.99
C PRO A 116 18.80 -7.67 -8.91
N ASN A 117 19.24 -6.66 -9.64
CA ASN A 117 20.59 -6.10 -9.52
C ASN A 117 20.65 -5.11 -8.35
N ILE A 118 20.84 -5.64 -7.13
CA ILE A 118 20.84 -4.84 -5.91
C ILE A 118 22.25 -4.33 -5.61
N ILE A 119 22.39 -3.02 -5.42
CA ILE A 119 23.63 -2.35 -5.04
C ILE A 119 23.43 -1.68 -3.67
N GLU A 120 24.14 -2.20 -2.68
CA GLU A 120 24.18 -1.62 -1.34
C GLU A 120 25.02 -0.34 -1.36
N LEU A 121 24.47 0.76 -0.86
CA LEU A 121 25.18 2.03 -0.74
C LEU A 121 25.74 2.23 0.67
N GLU A 122 26.99 2.66 0.74
CA GLU A 122 27.59 3.14 1.98
C GLU A 122 27.10 4.58 2.24
N PRO A 123 26.61 4.89 3.45
CA PRO A 123 26.13 6.23 3.76
C PRO A 123 27.28 7.25 3.80
N ILE A 124 27.00 8.50 3.42
CA ILE A 124 27.95 9.62 3.35
C ILE A 124 29.11 9.34 2.35
N LYS A 125 28.91 8.43 1.39
CA LYS A 125 29.87 8.17 0.33
C LYS A 125 29.26 8.45 -1.03
N ASP A 126 30.00 9.17 -1.86
CA ASP A 126 29.58 9.48 -3.22
C ASP A 126 29.68 8.25 -4.11
N LYS A 127 28.60 7.96 -4.81
CA LYS A 127 28.52 6.95 -5.86
C LYS A 127 28.17 7.63 -7.18
N LYS A 128 28.95 7.39 -8.23
CA LYS A 128 28.58 7.84 -9.58
C LYS A 128 27.43 6.96 -10.11
N VAL A 129 26.34 7.59 -10.52
CA VAL A 129 25.16 6.94 -11.13
C VAL A 129 24.78 7.75 -12.37
N GLY A 130 24.93 7.15 -13.55
CA GLY A 130 24.87 7.90 -14.81
C GLY A 130 25.96 8.97 -14.87
N SER A 131 25.55 10.20 -15.15
CA SER A 131 26.39 11.39 -15.28
C SER A 131 26.65 12.11 -13.95
N ILE A 132 25.86 11.86 -12.92
CA ILE A 132 25.92 12.58 -11.64
C ILE A 132 26.45 11.73 -10.48
N PHE A 133 26.75 12.39 -9.37
CA PHE A 133 27.04 11.73 -8.10
C PHE A 133 25.80 11.69 -7.21
N THR A 134 25.63 10.57 -6.53
CA THR A 134 24.55 10.33 -5.58
C THR A 134 25.15 9.93 -4.22
N THR A 135 24.62 10.48 -3.14
CA THR A 135 25.05 10.15 -1.77
C THR A 135 23.86 9.66 -0.98
N ALA A 136 23.94 8.46 -0.39
CA ALA A 136 22.96 8.00 0.58
C ALA A 136 23.29 8.56 1.97
N PHE A 137 22.28 8.75 2.82
CA PHE A 137 22.47 9.12 4.22
C PHE A 137 21.39 8.45 5.08
N LYS A 138 21.73 8.13 6.32
CA LYS A 138 20.78 7.52 7.25
C LYS A 138 19.73 8.50 7.74
N ILE A 139 18.51 8.00 7.93
CA ILE A 139 17.41 8.71 8.57
C ILE A 139 16.86 7.88 9.72
N THR A 140 16.44 8.55 10.80
CA THR A 140 15.73 7.88 11.89
C THR A 140 14.31 7.56 11.41
N ASN A 141 13.98 6.28 11.35
CA ASN A 141 12.70 5.73 10.90
C ASN A 141 12.34 4.50 11.76
N SER A 142 11.12 3.97 11.68
CA SER A 142 10.74 2.71 12.34
C SER A 142 11.49 1.49 11.81
N LEU A 143 12.02 1.52 10.58
CA LEU A 143 12.92 0.49 10.04
C LEU A 143 14.41 0.89 10.18
N PRO A 144 15.27 0.03 10.76
CA PRO A 144 16.71 0.28 10.85
C PRO A 144 17.35 0.52 9.49
N HIS A 145 18.35 1.39 9.45
CA HIS A 145 19.14 1.66 8.25
C HIS A 145 18.28 2.08 7.04
N SER A 146 17.21 2.85 7.28
CA SER A 146 16.48 3.55 6.22
C SER A 146 17.30 4.73 5.72
N TYR A 147 17.25 5.02 4.42
CA TYR A 147 18.08 6.05 3.77
C TYR A 147 17.26 7.16 3.14
N GLY A 148 17.83 8.38 3.16
CA GLY A 148 17.54 9.42 2.18
C GLY A 148 18.67 9.50 1.14
N TYR A 149 18.44 10.28 0.09
CA TYR A 149 19.36 10.40 -1.04
C TYR A 149 19.63 11.86 -1.42
N VAL A 150 20.87 12.15 -1.81
CA VAL A 150 21.27 13.44 -2.40
C VAL A 150 21.74 13.18 -3.82
N LEU A 151 21.09 13.80 -4.81
CA LEU A 151 21.56 13.87 -6.19
C LEU A 151 22.32 15.18 -6.40
N LYS A 152 23.60 15.10 -6.78
CA LYS A 152 24.45 16.29 -6.97
C LYS A 152 24.40 16.74 -8.42
N THR A 153 23.73 17.86 -8.67
CA THR A 153 23.64 18.48 -10.01
C THR A 153 24.49 19.75 -10.07
N GLU A 154 24.71 20.28 -11.28
CA GLU A 154 25.41 21.55 -11.48
C GLU A 154 24.66 22.76 -10.86
N ASP A 155 23.32 22.69 -10.83
CA ASP A 155 22.46 23.79 -10.39
C ASP A 155 22.22 23.75 -8.86
N GLY A 156 22.57 22.65 -8.20
CA GLY A 156 22.42 22.42 -6.77
C GLY A 156 22.03 20.98 -6.44
N ALA A 157 22.04 20.64 -5.16
CA ALA A 157 21.64 19.31 -4.70
C ALA A 157 20.13 19.13 -4.72
N ILE A 158 19.66 17.95 -5.15
CA ILE A 158 18.28 17.50 -4.95
C ILE A 158 18.31 16.47 -3.82
N VAL A 159 17.57 16.73 -2.75
CA VAL A 159 17.49 15.86 -1.57
C VAL A 159 16.15 15.14 -1.56
N TYR A 160 16.16 13.82 -1.39
CA TYR A 160 14.97 12.98 -1.26
C TYR A 160 14.92 12.33 0.12
N ILE A 161 13.80 12.51 0.84
CA ILE A 161 13.51 11.89 2.13
C ILE A 161 12.04 11.48 2.15
N ASP A 162 11.75 10.18 2.32
CA ASP A 162 10.36 9.70 2.38
C ASP A 162 9.75 9.86 3.78
N GLU A 163 10.19 9.06 4.73
CA GLU A 163 9.67 8.99 6.08
C GLU A 163 10.83 9.08 7.07
N PHE A 164 10.74 9.99 8.02
CA PHE A 164 11.79 10.20 9.00
C PHE A 164 11.22 10.83 10.27
N ILE A 165 12.00 10.89 11.34
CA ILE A 165 11.77 11.79 12.46
C ILE A 165 13.08 12.47 12.84
N ILE A 166 13.00 13.63 13.48
CA ILE A 166 14.14 14.26 14.15
C ILE A 166 14.21 13.70 15.56
N SER A 167 15.28 12.94 15.84
CA SER A 167 15.52 12.34 17.15
C SER A 167 16.98 12.52 17.54
N ASN A 168 17.20 12.91 18.78
CA ASN A 168 18.53 13.00 19.39
C ASN A 168 18.87 11.77 20.25
N ASP A 169 18.14 10.66 20.06
CA ASP A 169 18.40 9.42 20.77
C ASP A 169 19.76 8.81 20.35
N ARG A 170 20.49 8.25 21.32
CA ARG A 170 21.81 7.60 21.08
C ARG A 170 21.65 6.15 20.61
N ASN A 171 20.58 5.85 19.90
CA ASN A 171 20.33 4.53 19.36
C ASN A 171 20.99 4.39 17.97
N LYS A 172 22.20 3.80 17.92
CA LYS A 172 22.98 3.65 16.67
C LYS A 172 22.28 2.83 15.59
N THR A 173 21.25 2.06 15.94
CA THR A 173 20.48 1.26 14.98
C THR A 173 19.46 2.08 14.20
N PHE A 174 18.99 3.17 14.81
CA PHE A 174 18.01 4.10 14.25
C PHE A 174 18.60 5.51 14.19
N ASP A 175 19.91 5.61 13.97
CA ASP A 175 20.62 6.88 13.91
C ASP A 175 20.25 7.68 12.67
N SER A 176 20.33 9.00 12.79
CA SER A 176 20.14 9.94 11.68
C SER A 176 21.46 10.60 11.32
N GLN A 177 21.62 10.88 10.03
CA GLN A 177 22.71 11.66 9.47
C GLN A 177 22.21 12.96 8.82
N ILE A 178 20.96 13.36 9.09
CA ILE A 178 20.36 14.59 8.57
C ILE A 178 21.23 15.82 8.89
N ASN A 179 21.85 15.87 10.07
CA ASN A 179 22.73 16.98 10.47
C ASN A 179 23.97 17.16 9.56
N PHE A 180 24.37 16.14 8.81
CA PHE A 180 25.50 16.22 7.87
C PHE A 180 25.09 16.72 6.48
N LEU A 181 23.79 16.91 6.22
CA LEU A 181 23.30 17.22 4.88
C LEU A 181 23.83 18.54 4.34
N ASN A 182 23.99 19.57 5.17
CA ASN A 182 24.57 20.84 4.75
C ASN A 182 26.00 20.68 4.20
N SER A 183 26.80 19.81 4.81
CA SER A 183 28.13 19.47 4.31
C SER A 183 28.07 18.66 3.02
N ILE A 184 27.14 17.71 2.92
CA ILE A 184 26.97 16.85 1.73
C ILE A 184 26.48 17.67 0.51
N THR A 185 25.56 18.60 0.74
CA THR A 185 24.97 19.50 -0.26
C THR A 185 25.83 20.74 -0.53
N LYS A 186 26.89 20.97 0.27
CA LYS A 186 27.73 22.18 0.25
C LYS A 186 26.92 23.47 0.42
N ASN A 187 25.90 23.45 1.29
CA ASN A 187 24.96 24.55 1.51
C ASN A 187 24.28 25.05 0.23
N ASN A 188 24.10 24.19 -0.76
CA ASN A 188 23.47 24.53 -2.03
C ASN A 188 22.42 23.49 -2.39
N THR A 189 21.23 23.60 -1.78
CA THR A 189 20.09 22.72 -2.04
C THR A 189 19.14 23.39 -3.02
N LEU A 190 18.99 22.80 -4.20
CA LEU A 190 18.03 23.26 -5.20
C LEU A 190 16.61 22.84 -4.82
N ALA A 191 16.42 21.56 -4.50
CA ALA A 191 15.10 21.02 -4.20
C ALA A 191 15.17 20.01 -3.05
N LEU A 192 14.17 20.06 -2.19
CA LEU A 192 13.91 19.07 -1.14
C LEU A 192 12.59 18.35 -1.46
N ILE A 193 12.68 17.08 -1.84
CA ILE A 193 11.55 16.16 -1.99
C ILE A 193 11.36 15.47 -0.64
N ILE A 194 10.23 15.71 0.02
CA ILE A 194 10.03 15.34 1.42
C ILE A 194 8.62 14.82 1.68
N GLY A 195 8.51 13.72 2.43
CA GLY A 195 7.20 13.20 2.83
C GLY A 195 6.42 14.18 3.69
N THR A 196 5.11 14.23 3.49
CA THR A 196 4.21 15.05 4.33
C THR A 196 3.99 14.44 5.72
N GLY A 197 4.17 13.13 5.87
CA GLY A 197 4.03 12.44 7.16
C GLY A 197 2.70 12.72 7.87
N GLN A 198 2.79 13.15 9.13
CA GLN A 198 1.65 13.47 9.99
C GLN A 198 1.37 14.98 10.04
N SER A 199 1.55 15.66 8.89
CA SER A 199 1.35 17.11 8.78
C SER A 199 0.02 17.59 9.34
N GLY A 200 0.06 18.72 10.06
CA GLY A 200 -1.02 19.25 10.87
C GLY A 200 -0.86 18.96 12.37
N LEU A 201 0.13 18.15 12.75
CA LEU A 201 0.56 17.97 14.13
C LEU A 201 1.72 18.93 14.42
N ASN A 202 1.42 20.06 15.08
CA ASN A 202 2.39 21.10 15.42
C ASN A 202 3.29 20.71 16.61
N ALA A 203 4.11 19.68 16.43
CA ALA A 203 5.06 19.16 17.40
C ALA A 203 6.20 18.42 16.70
N TYR A 204 7.23 18.02 17.46
CA TYR A 204 8.15 16.97 17.05
C TYR A 204 7.54 15.60 17.35
N THR A 205 7.82 14.61 16.51
CA THR A 205 7.39 13.22 16.74
C THR A 205 8.15 12.57 17.89
N ALA A 206 9.43 12.92 18.06
CA ALA A 206 10.20 12.55 19.23
C ALA A 206 9.90 13.50 20.40
N PRO A 207 9.71 13.00 21.64
CA PRO A 207 9.91 11.62 22.10
C PRO A 207 8.65 10.73 22.11
N SER A 208 7.49 11.18 21.63
CA SER A 208 6.20 10.47 21.75
C SER A 208 6.12 9.11 21.04
N HIS A 209 7.07 8.80 20.15
CA HIS A 209 7.23 7.46 19.57
C HIS A 209 7.83 6.42 20.53
N LYS A 210 8.32 6.81 21.71
CA LYS A 210 8.93 5.90 22.67
C LYS A 210 7.84 5.12 23.42
N ASN A 211 7.90 3.79 23.35
CA ASN A 211 6.91 2.89 23.96
C ASN A 211 7.52 1.90 24.96
N LYS A 212 8.80 2.06 25.32
CA LYS A 212 9.48 1.15 26.25
C LYS A 212 8.75 1.07 27.60
N SER A 213 8.45 2.21 28.22
CA SER A 213 7.75 2.26 29.52
C SER A 213 6.38 1.57 29.45
N PHE A 214 5.63 1.85 28.39
CA PHE A 214 4.32 1.22 28.17
C PHE A 214 4.43 -0.31 28.08
N TYR A 215 5.42 -0.83 27.34
CA TYR A 215 5.62 -2.27 27.23
C TYR A 215 6.17 -2.91 28.51
N GLU A 216 6.99 -2.19 29.30
CA GLU A 216 7.42 -2.63 30.63
C GLU A 216 6.22 -2.74 31.59
N ASP A 217 5.33 -1.73 31.59
CA ASP A 217 4.10 -1.74 32.39
C ASP A 217 3.14 -2.86 31.97
N ALA A 218 2.95 -3.05 30.65
CA ALA A 218 2.15 -4.16 30.12
C ALA A 218 2.75 -5.52 30.52
N LEU A 219 4.07 -5.66 30.50
CA LEU A 219 4.75 -6.88 30.92
C LEU A 219 4.60 -7.15 32.43
N ASN A 220 4.53 -6.11 33.25
CA ASN A 220 4.30 -6.21 34.69
C ASN A 220 2.86 -6.65 35.02
N LYS A 221 1.89 -6.24 34.20
CA LYS A 221 0.49 -6.70 34.29
C LYS A 221 0.31 -8.13 33.78
N ALA A 222 1.15 -8.56 32.83
CA ALA A 222 1.12 -9.90 32.27
C ALA A 222 1.63 -10.95 33.27
N ASN A 223 0.70 -11.64 33.96
CA ASN A 223 1.02 -12.72 34.90
C ASN A 223 1.71 -13.92 34.20
N GLN A 224 1.31 -14.22 32.95
CA GLN A 224 1.84 -15.32 32.13
C GLN A 224 2.50 -14.79 30.85
N ARG A 225 1.83 -14.92 29.70
CA ARG A 225 2.34 -14.47 28.39
C ARG A 225 1.85 -13.07 28.10
N LEU A 226 2.76 -12.23 27.60
CA LEU A 226 2.42 -10.96 26.97
C LEU A 226 2.33 -11.19 25.46
N ILE A 227 1.15 -11.01 24.89
CA ILE A 227 0.92 -11.13 23.45
C ILE A 227 0.75 -9.73 22.87
N VAL A 228 1.64 -9.34 21.95
CA VAL A 228 1.62 -8.02 21.31
C VAL A 228 1.34 -8.16 19.83
N ALA A 229 0.26 -7.54 19.36
CA ALA A 229 0.02 -7.35 17.94
C ALA A 229 0.74 -6.11 17.45
N SER A 230 1.59 -6.21 16.43
CA SER A 230 2.39 -5.10 15.91
C SER A 230 2.39 -5.10 14.39
N ASP A 231 2.41 -3.92 13.77
CA ASP A 231 2.73 -3.82 12.35
C ASP A 231 4.21 -4.20 12.16
N SER A 232 4.48 -5.04 11.16
CA SER A 232 5.84 -5.38 10.72
C SER A 232 6.68 -4.18 10.26
N SER A 233 6.04 -3.07 9.86
CA SER A 233 6.71 -1.81 9.53
C SER A 233 7.25 -1.08 10.79
N ASP A 234 6.71 -1.39 11.97
CA ASP A 234 7.15 -0.83 13.25
C ASP A 234 8.24 -1.69 13.90
N ALA A 235 9.37 -1.82 13.21
CA ALA A 235 10.49 -2.63 13.70
C ALA A 235 11.04 -2.08 15.02
N TYR A 236 11.00 -0.76 15.23
CA TYR A 236 11.41 -0.10 16.47
C TYR A 236 10.72 -0.70 17.70
N SER A 237 9.39 -0.86 17.67
CA SER A 237 8.63 -1.49 18.75
C SER A 237 9.03 -2.94 18.98
N ILE A 238 9.21 -3.71 17.91
CA ILE A 238 9.56 -5.13 17.99
C ILE A 238 10.96 -5.31 18.60
N PHE A 239 11.92 -4.47 18.20
CA PHE A 239 13.26 -4.45 18.79
C PHE A 239 13.27 -3.98 20.25
N THR A 240 12.39 -3.04 20.60
CA THR A 240 12.20 -2.59 21.98
C THR A 240 11.69 -3.74 22.86
N LEU A 241 10.68 -4.47 22.40
CA LEU A 241 10.15 -5.67 23.07
C LEU A 241 11.22 -6.76 23.21
N ALA A 242 12.02 -7.00 22.17
CA ALA A 242 13.13 -7.95 22.23
C ALA A 242 14.17 -7.56 23.29
N THR A 243 14.49 -6.26 23.39
CA THR A 243 15.39 -5.73 24.41
C THR A 243 14.81 -5.88 25.82
N ILE A 244 13.54 -5.58 26.02
CA ILE A 244 12.84 -5.79 27.30
C ILE A 244 12.88 -7.27 27.67
N ALA A 245 12.56 -8.16 26.74
CA ALA A 245 12.57 -9.60 26.95
C ALA A 245 13.94 -10.09 27.43
N LYS A 246 15.01 -9.64 26.77
CA LYS A 246 16.38 -9.97 27.18
C LYS A 246 16.73 -9.41 28.56
N GLN A 247 16.35 -8.16 28.86
CA GLN A 247 16.59 -7.52 30.16
C GLN A 247 15.87 -8.26 31.30
N GLN A 248 14.66 -8.77 31.03
CA GLN A 248 13.83 -9.50 31.99
C GLN A 248 14.05 -11.02 31.94
N THR A 249 15.04 -11.50 31.17
CA THR A 249 15.31 -12.94 30.96
C THR A 249 14.08 -13.76 30.56
N LYS A 250 13.14 -13.16 29.81
CA LYS A 250 11.94 -13.83 29.31
C LYS A 250 12.16 -14.34 27.88
N PRO A 251 11.60 -15.52 27.52
CA PRO A 251 11.53 -15.95 26.13
C PRO A 251 10.85 -14.90 25.24
N PHE A 252 11.41 -14.67 24.05
CA PHE A 252 10.88 -13.73 23.06
C PHE A 252 10.57 -14.48 21.76
N ILE A 253 9.36 -14.33 21.24
CA ILE A 253 8.91 -15.02 20.02
C ILE A 253 8.39 -13.99 19.04
N ILE A 254 8.92 -13.98 17.82
CA ILE A 254 8.33 -13.26 16.69
C ILE A 254 7.49 -14.24 15.89
N TYR A 255 6.18 -14.12 15.99
CA TYR A 255 5.24 -14.82 15.11
C TYR A 255 5.02 -13.97 13.84
N SER A 256 5.87 -14.21 12.82
CA SER A 256 5.80 -13.53 11.53
C SER A 256 6.32 -14.39 10.39
N ASN A 257 5.72 -14.27 9.21
CA ASN A 257 6.22 -14.91 8.00
C ASN A 257 7.40 -14.15 7.36
N ASN A 258 7.47 -12.83 7.58
CA ASN A 258 8.37 -11.94 6.83
C ASN A 258 9.35 -11.23 7.76
N PHE A 259 8.88 -10.70 8.89
CA PHE A 259 9.69 -9.83 9.76
C PHE A 259 10.85 -10.56 10.44
N ILE A 260 10.70 -11.86 10.74
CA ILE A 260 11.77 -12.66 11.38
C ILE A 260 13.09 -12.63 10.61
N ASN A 261 13.04 -12.51 9.28
CA ASN A 261 14.23 -12.41 8.43
C ASN A 261 14.92 -11.06 8.59
N VAL A 262 14.13 -9.98 8.64
CA VAL A 262 14.63 -8.62 8.91
C VAL A 262 15.30 -8.58 10.27
N PHE A 263 14.60 -9.05 11.30
CA PHE A 263 15.11 -9.14 12.66
C PHE A 263 16.44 -9.91 12.70
N SER A 264 16.45 -11.14 12.17
CA SER A 264 17.65 -11.98 12.14
C SER A 264 18.81 -11.35 11.37
N SER A 265 18.52 -10.66 10.26
CA SER A 265 19.53 -9.98 9.45
C SER A 265 20.19 -8.83 10.20
N VAL A 266 19.39 -7.96 10.84
CA VAL A 266 19.89 -6.84 11.67
C VAL A 266 20.78 -7.36 12.81
N ILE A 267 20.35 -8.44 13.49
CA ILE A 267 21.15 -9.03 14.57
C ILE A 267 22.45 -9.66 14.05
N LYS A 268 22.39 -10.47 12.99
CA LYS A 268 23.58 -11.15 12.40
C LYS A 268 24.62 -10.16 11.88
N GLN A 269 24.18 -9.06 11.29
CA GLN A 269 25.08 -7.99 10.82
C GLN A 269 25.62 -7.13 11.96
N GLY A 270 25.19 -7.34 13.21
CA GLY A 270 25.63 -6.55 14.37
C GLY A 270 25.13 -5.10 14.34
N LEU A 271 24.04 -4.84 13.61
CA LEU A 271 23.47 -3.50 13.45
C LEU A 271 22.56 -3.08 14.61
N TYR A 272 22.12 -4.03 15.43
CA TYR A 272 21.40 -3.72 16.67
C TYR A 272 22.35 -3.50 17.84
N ASN A 273 22.13 -2.42 18.61
CA ASN A 273 22.93 -2.06 19.77
C ASN A 273 23.04 -3.18 20.83
N ASN A 274 21.99 -3.99 21.00
CA ASN A 274 21.96 -5.11 21.94
C ASN A 274 22.29 -6.43 21.21
N LYS A 275 23.54 -6.89 21.30
CA LYS A 275 23.98 -8.11 20.62
C LYS A 275 23.26 -9.36 21.16
N ASN A 276 23.17 -10.41 20.36
CA ASN A 276 22.63 -11.73 20.75
C ASN A 276 21.14 -11.70 21.15
N LEU A 277 20.35 -10.77 20.62
CA LEU A 277 18.89 -10.94 20.67
C LEU A 277 18.51 -12.13 19.80
N MET A 278 17.64 -12.99 20.32
CA MET A 278 17.17 -14.17 19.61
C MET A 278 15.66 -14.29 19.77
N SER A 279 15.00 -14.72 18.70
CA SER A 279 13.63 -15.22 18.78
C SER A 279 13.69 -16.71 19.06
N THR A 280 13.00 -17.15 20.11
CA THR A 280 12.70 -18.55 20.34
C THR A 280 11.84 -19.08 19.18
N PRO A 281 11.97 -20.37 18.79
CA PRO A 281 11.18 -20.95 17.71
C PRO A 281 9.67 -20.84 17.97
N ILE A 282 8.91 -20.52 16.92
CA ILE A 282 7.44 -20.36 16.99
C ILE A 282 6.77 -21.63 17.54
N ALA A 283 7.30 -22.82 17.23
CA ALA A 283 6.77 -24.10 17.71
C ALA A 283 6.77 -24.27 19.24
N GLU A 284 7.51 -23.44 19.98
CA GLU A 284 7.57 -23.48 21.44
C GLU A 284 6.54 -22.56 22.11
N MET A 285 5.87 -21.68 21.35
CA MET A 285 5.05 -20.59 21.90
C MET A 285 3.91 -21.02 22.84
N ASN A 286 3.32 -22.21 22.61
CA ASN A 286 2.27 -22.75 23.47
C ASN A 286 2.79 -23.59 24.64
N LYS A 287 4.09 -23.94 24.64
CA LYS A 287 4.72 -24.72 25.72
C LYS A 287 5.25 -23.83 26.85
N LEU A 288 5.39 -22.53 26.58
CA LEU A 288 5.97 -21.56 27.50
C LEU A 288 4.88 -20.94 28.36
N GLU A 289 5.02 -21.05 29.68
CA GLU A 289 4.11 -20.39 30.64
C GLU A 289 4.32 -18.88 30.70
N LYS A 290 5.55 -18.41 30.48
CA LYS A 290 5.91 -16.99 30.50
C LYS A 290 6.74 -16.66 29.26
N ALA A 291 6.23 -15.76 28.44
CA ALA A 291 6.90 -15.32 27.21
C ALA A 291 6.38 -13.96 26.75
N ILE A 292 7.16 -13.29 25.91
CA ILE A 292 6.70 -12.17 25.09
C ILE A 292 6.54 -12.68 23.67
N ILE A 293 5.32 -12.68 23.15
CA ILE A 293 4.98 -13.14 21.80
C ILE A 293 4.54 -11.93 20.99
N VAL A 294 5.27 -11.63 19.91
CA VAL A 294 4.94 -10.55 18.99
C VAL A 294 4.36 -11.13 17.71
N ILE A 295 3.09 -10.85 17.46
CA ILE A 295 2.42 -11.15 16.21
C ILE A 295 2.70 -9.97 15.27
N ALA A 296 3.56 -10.18 14.27
CA ALA A 296 4.00 -9.13 13.36
C ALA A 296 3.64 -9.46 11.91
N ASP A 297 2.78 -8.65 11.30
CA ASP A 297 2.39 -8.76 9.88
C ASP A 297 2.06 -7.37 9.33
N ASN A 298 1.73 -7.28 8.04
CA ASN A 298 1.12 -6.06 7.51
C ASN A 298 -0.31 -5.87 8.09
N PRO A 299 -0.89 -4.66 8.09
CA PRO A 299 -2.17 -4.40 8.76
C PRO A 299 -3.29 -5.40 8.41
N ASP A 300 -3.56 -5.64 7.12
CA ASP A 300 -4.67 -6.53 6.70
C ASP A 300 -4.47 -7.98 7.13
N ASN A 301 -3.27 -8.54 6.92
CA ASN A 301 -2.98 -9.91 7.36
C ASN A 301 -2.96 -9.99 8.89
N LEU A 302 -2.52 -8.93 9.56
CA LEU A 302 -2.51 -8.85 11.03
C LEU A 302 -3.94 -8.94 11.55
N PHE A 303 -4.88 -8.12 11.07
CA PHE A 303 -6.28 -8.20 11.51
C PHE A 303 -6.90 -9.57 11.24
N ASN A 304 -6.70 -10.14 10.05
CA ASN A 304 -7.21 -11.46 9.70
C ASN A 304 -6.62 -12.57 10.59
N ARG A 305 -5.32 -12.46 10.91
CA ARG A 305 -4.66 -13.40 11.81
C ARG A 305 -5.15 -13.24 13.25
N LEU A 306 -5.31 -12.00 13.73
CA LEU A 306 -5.84 -11.73 15.07
C LEU A 306 -7.25 -12.28 15.24
N LYS A 307 -8.13 -12.12 14.25
CA LYS A 307 -9.48 -12.73 14.26
C LYS A 307 -9.41 -14.26 14.39
N LYS A 308 -8.50 -14.92 13.67
CA LYS A 308 -8.31 -16.38 13.77
C LYS A 308 -7.74 -16.79 15.12
N ILE A 309 -6.74 -16.08 15.63
CA ILE A 309 -6.11 -16.38 16.92
C ILE A 309 -7.14 -16.21 18.04
N ILE A 310 -7.84 -15.08 18.07
CA ILE A 310 -8.88 -14.81 19.07
C ILE A 310 -10.04 -15.78 18.89
N GLY A 311 -10.45 -16.11 17.65
CA GLY A 311 -11.48 -17.11 17.37
C GLY A 311 -11.11 -18.55 17.70
N GLY A 312 -9.83 -18.86 17.95
CA GLY A 312 -9.35 -20.23 18.18
C GLY A 312 -9.14 -21.06 16.92
N GLU A 313 -9.06 -20.40 15.75
CA GLU A 313 -8.86 -21.03 14.44
C GLU A 313 -7.39 -21.00 13.96
N ASP A 314 -6.51 -20.24 14.63
CA ASP A 314 -5.09 -20.22 14.30
C ASP A 314 -4.42 -21.54 14.70
N LYS A 315 -3.66 -22.12 13.77
CA LYS A 315 -3.04 -23.45 13.96
C LYS A 315 -1.83 -23.44 14.88
N LEU A 316 -1.24 -22.27 15.13
CA LEU A 316 0.06 -22.13 15.79
C LEU A 316 -0.06 -21.49 17.18
N LEU A 317 -0.90 -20.46 17.34
CA LEU A 317 -1.08 -19.79 18.62
C LEU A 317 -2.48 -20.07 19.19
N THR A 318 -2.52 -20.63 20.40
CA THR A 318 -3.74 -20.73 21.20
C THR A 318 -3.66 -19.71 22.33
N ILE A 319 -4.71 -18.89 22.51
CA ILE A 319 -4.79 -17.94 23.64
C ILE A 319 -5.27 -18.67 24.90
N ASN A 320 -4.67 -18.33 26.03
CA ASN A 320 -5.06 -18.80 27.36
C ASN A 320 -5.75 -17.66 28.14
N PRO A 321 -6.66 -17.96 29.08
CA PRO A 321 -7.37 -16.93 29.87
C PRO A 321 -6.45 -15.98 30.66
N ASN A 322 -5.23 -16.40 31.01
CA ASN A 322 -4.28 -15.60 31.79
C ASN A 322 -3.26 -14.84 30.92
N ASP A 323 -3.42 -14.86 29.59
CA ASP A 323 -2.60 -14.05 28.71
C ASP A 323 -3.01 -12.58 28.82
N TYR A 324 -2.04 -11.69 28.65
CA TYR A 324 -2.29 -10.25 28.56
C TYR A 324 -2.04 -9.78 27.14
N PHE A 325 -3.04 -9.16 26.53
CA PHE A 325 -3.01 -8.75 25.13
C PHE A 325 -2.67 -7.26 24.97
N VAL A 326 -1.86 -6.93 23.98
CA VAL A 326 -1.56 -5.54 23.61
C VAL A 326 -1.81 -5.35 22.12
N LEU A 327 -2.70 -4.42 21.78
CA LEU A 327 -2.80 -3.90 20.41
C LEU A 327 -1.74 -2.81 20.26
N GLY A 328 -0.54 -3.23 19.86
CA GLY A 328 0.69 -2.45 19.72
C GLY A 328 0.75 -1.63 18.44
N PHE A 329 -0.38 -1.10 17.98
CA PHE A 329 -0.46 -0.21 16.83
C PHE A 329 -1.50 0.89 17.09
N PRO A 330 -1.29 2.11 16.57
CA PRO A 330 -2.22 3.20 16.79
C PRO A 330 -3.51 3.01 15.98
N VAL A 331 -4.63 3.44 16.55
CA VAL A 331 -5.92 3.45 15.86
C VAL A 331 -5.96 4.66 14.93
N ILE A 332 -5.92 4.40 13.63
CA ILE A 332 -5.99 5.43 12.58
C ILE A 332 -7.32 5.38 11.83
N ALA A 333 -7.63 6.46 11.11
CA ALA A 333 -8.81 6.53 10.26
C ALA A 333 -8.92 5.35 9.29
N GLY A 334 -10.03 4.61 9.36
CA GLY A 334 -10.37 3.48 8.52
C GLY A 334 -10.37 2.12 9.22
N ILE A 335 -9.76 2.01 10.41
CA ILE A 335 -9.64 0.74 11.15
C ILE A 335 -10.36 0.73 12.51
N GLU A 336 -11.04 1.82 12.88
CA GLU A 336 -11.68 1.98 14.18
C GLU A 336 -12.66 0.84 14.50
N MET A 337 -13.50 0.48 13.52
CA MET A 337 -14.46 -0.61 13.67
C MET A 337 -13.78 -1.98 13.83
N LEU A 338 -12.67 -2.21 13.12
CA LEU A 338 -11.91 -3.46 13.23
C LEU A 338 -11.29 -3.60 14.62
N VAL A 339 -10.73 -2.51 15.16
CA VAL A 339 -10.15 -2.50 16.51
C VAL A 339 -11.23 -2.68 17.57
N ALA A 340 -12.36 -1.97 17.45
CA ALA A 340 -13.48 -2.12 18.38
C ALA A 340 -13.99 -3.57 18.44
N ASN A 341 -14.14 -4.22 17.28
CA ASN A 341 -14.53 -5.62 17.21
C ASN A 341 -13.49 -6.56 17.86
N LEU A 342 -12.20 -6.32 17.65
CA LEU A 342 -11.15 -7.13 18.32
C LEU A 342 -11.21 -6.97 19.85
N CYS A 343 -11.41 -5.75 20.35
CA CYS A 343 -11.56 -5.50 21.78
C CYS A 343 -12.79 -6.20 22.35
N ASP A 344 -13.92 -6.20 21.63
CA ASP A 344 -15.14 -6.89 22.06
C ASP A 344 -14.97 -8.41 22.11
N GLU A 345 -14.30 -9.00 21.11
CA GLU A 345 -13.98 -10.44 21.11
C GLU A 345 -13.00 -10.85 22.21
N LEU A 346 -12.01 -10.01 22.54
CA LEU A 346 -11.13 -10.24 23.68
C LEU A 346 -11.91 -10.15 25.00
N GLY A 347 -12.80 -9.16 25.12
CA GLY A 347 -13.67 -8.99 26.28
C GLY A 347 -14.63 -10.16 26.50
N ARG A 348 -15.23 -10.71 25.43
CA ARG A 348 -16.09 -11.91 25.52
C ARG A 348 -15.37 -13.17 26.02
N LYS A 349 -14.04 -13.16 25.97
CA LYS A 349 -13.20 -14.27 26.42
C LYS A 349 -12.54 -13.99 27.77
N ASP A 350 -12.90 -12.89 28.43
CA ASP A 350 -12.32 -12.44 29.69
C ASP A 350 -10.78 -12.32 29.62
N ILE A 351 -10.24 -11.94 28.46
CA ILE A 351 -8.80 -11.72 28.28
C ILE A 351 -8.48 -10.26 28.55
N ASP A 352 -7.56 -10.02 29.49
CA ASP A 352 -7.06 -8.67 29.77
C ASP A 352 -6.31 -8.10 28.57
N PHE A 353 -6.60 -6.84 28.22
CA PHE A 353 -5.92 -6.17 27.11
C PHE A 353 -5.66 -4.69 27.34
N SER A 354 -4.73 -4.14 26.56
CA SER A 354 -4.49 -2.69 26.48
C SER A 354 -4.19 -2.23 25.05
N LEU A 355 -4.51 -0.96 24.80
CA LEU A 355 -4.21 -0.25 23.57
C LEU A 355 -2.98 0.64 23.79
N LEU A 356 -2.26 0.95 22.72
CA LEU A 356 -1.29 2.04 22.78
C LEU A 356 -1.97 3.36 23.22
N PRO A 357 -1.26 4.20 23.99
CA PRO A 357 -1.75 5.53 24.34
C PRO A 357 -2.09 6.38 23.11
N LYS A 358 -3.10 7.25 23.21
CA LYS A 358 -3.53 8.10 22.08
C LYS A 358 -2.47 9.12 21.63
N ASP A 359 -1.58 9.49 22.55
CA ASP A 359 -0.45 10.39 22.34
C ASP A 359 0.79 9.68 21.78
N TYR A 360 0.78 8.35 21.67
CA TYR A 360 1.81 7.62 20.95
C TYR A 360 1.81 8.01 19.47
N LEU A 361 2.97 8.40 18.97
CA LEU A 361 3.16 8.76 17.56
C LEU A 361 4.01 7.72 16.86
N ARG A 362 3.61 7.30 15.65
CA ARG A 362 4.48 6.48 14.80
C ARG A 362 5.72 7.28 14.41
N MET A 363 6.80 6.58 14.09
CA MET A 363 8.06 7.20 13.63
C MET A 363 7.94 7.76 12.20
N VAL A 364 7.07 8.74 12.02
CA VAL A 364 6.79 9.49 10.80
C VAL A 364 6.71 10.97 11.16
N GLN A 365 7.35 11.82 10.37
CA GLN A 365 7.58 13.24 10.62
C GLN A 365 6.30 14.02 10.90
N SER A 366 6.40 14.94 11.86
CA SER A 366 5.40 15.95 12.20
C SER A 366 5.85 17.33 11.72
N ASP A 367 5.07 18.39 11.99
CA ASP A 367 5.34 19.72 11.41
C ASP A 367 6.71 20.27 11.80
N GLU A 368 7.15 20.09 13.06
CA GLU A 368 8.46 20.59 13.50
C GLU A 368 9.63 19.76 12.95
N ASP A 369 9.42 18.45 12.72
CA ASP A 369 10.40 17.60 12.04
C ASP A 369 10.64 18.10 10.60
N CYS A 370 9.56 18.44 9.88
CA CYS A 370 9.62 18.99 8.53
C CYS A 370 10.28 20.39 8.50
N LYS A 371 9.85 21.31 9.38
CA LYS A 371 10.44 22.65 9.50
C LYS A 371 11.94 22.58 9.82
N HIS A 372 12.36 21.64 10.65
CA HIS A 372 13.77 21.45 10.97
C HIS A 372 14.60 21.17 9.72
N VAL A 373 14.18 20.23 8.87
CA VAL A 373 14.90 19.88 7.63
C VAL A 373 14.88 21.03 6.63
N VAL A 374 13.74 21.72 6.48
CA VAL A 374 13.60 22.90 5.62
C VAL A 374 14.54 24.02 6.06
N ASN A 375 14.61 24.30 7.36
CA ASN A 375 15.50 25.31 7.94
C ASN A 375 16.97 24.93 7.80
N LEU A 376 17.30 23.65 7.98
CA LEU A 376 18.66 23.14 7.86
C LEU A 376 19.18 23.31 6.43
N LEU A 377 18.44 22.81 5.45
CA LEU A 377 18.89 22.69 4.05
C LEU A 377 18.77 23.98 3.23
N GLN A 378 17.94 24.92 3.69
CA GLN A 378 17.58 26.14 2.99
C GLN A 378 17.24 25.92 1.49
N PRO A 379 16.37 24.95 1.13
CA PRO A 379 16.15 24.58 -0.26
C PRO A 379 15.45 25.69 -1.05
N ARG A 380 15.82 25.87 -2.31
CA ARG A 380 15.12 26.82 -3.18
C ARG A 380 13.67 26.42 -3.44
N TYR A 381 13.41 25.12 -3.59
CA TYR A 381 12.08 24.55 -3.76
C TYR A 381 11.84 23.36 -2.81
N VAL A 382 10.60 23.17 -2.38
CA VAL A 382 10.17 22.01 -1.58
C VAL A 382 9.04 21.30 -2.31
N ILE A 383 9.15 19.98 -2.45
CA ILE A 383 8.17 19.13 -3.12
C ILE A 383 7.62 18.15 -2.09
N PRO A 384 6.41 18.38 -1.54
CA PRO A 384 5.76 17.42 -0.66
C PRO A 384 5.42 16.13 -1.43
N ILE A 385 5.60 14.98 -0.78
CA ILE A 385 5.28 13.66 -1.32
C ILE A 385 4.57 12.78 -0.29
N ASN A 386 4.01 11.64 -0.73
CA ASN A 386 3.44 10.59 0.11
C ASN A 386 2.43 11.13 1.13
N GLY A 387 1.31 11.67 0.64
CA GLY A 387 0.27 12.25 1.49
C GLY A 387 -1.05 12.47 0.76
N LEU A 388 -2.13 12.52 1.54
CA LEU A 388 -3.42 13.01 1.07
C LEU A 388 -3.34 14.53 0.82
N TYR A 389 -4.18 15.05 -0.07
CA TYR A 389 -4.22 16.49 -0.37
C TYR A 389 -4.37 17.36 0.89
N LYS A 390 -5.20 16.91 1.85
CA LYS A 390 -5.34 17.61 3.14
C LYS A 390 -4.04 17.70 3.94
N GLN A 391 -3.19 16.67 3.86
CA GLN A 391 -1.89 16.64 4.55
C GLN A 391 -0.89 17.54 3.83
N GLU A 392 -0.95 17.61 2.50
CA GLU A 392 -0.14 18.52 1.71
C GLU A 392 -0.47 20.00 1.99
N VAL A 393 -1.76 20.33 2.11
CA VAL A 393 -2.19 21.68 2.54
C VAL A 393 -1.63 22.01 3.93
N LYS A 394 -1.70 21.06 4.87
CA LYS A 394 -1.17 21.24 6.23
C LYS A 394 0.35 21.35 6.25
N PHE A 395 1.04 20.53 5.46
CA PHE A 395 2.49 20.59 5.26
C PHE A 395 2.89 21.97 4.75
N THR A 396 2.21 22.45 3.71
CA THR A 396 2.46 23.76 3.10
C THR A 396 2.27 24.87 4.13
N GLN A 397 1.17 24.85 4.89
CA GLN A 397 0.95 25.79 6.00
C GLN A 397 2.07 25.74 7.04
N ALA A 398 2.53 24.55 7.42
CA ALA A 398 3.59 24.38 8.40
C ALA A 398 4.94 24.92 7.91
N VAL A 399 5.36 24.60 6.67
CA VAL A 399 6.67 25.05 6.18
C VAL A 399 6.66 26.53 5.79
N THR A 400 5.53 27.06 5.33
CA THR A 400 5.39 28.50 5.00
C THR A 400 5.25 29.39 6.22
N SER A 401 4.93 28.84 7.40
CA SER A 401 5.04 29.57 8.66
C SER A 401 6.49 29.81 9.10
N SER A 402 7.47 29.26 8.37
CA SER A 402 8.90 29.50 8.61
C SER A 402 9.43 30.60 7.66
N TRP A 403 10.48 30.34 6.87
CA TRP A 403 11.06 31.32 5.93
C TRP A 403 10.71 31.05 4.47
N ILE A 404 10.19 29.85 4.15
CA ILE A 404 9.83 29.46 2.78
C ILE A 404 8.54 30.14 2.34
N LYS A 405 8.54 30.68 1.12
CA LYS A 405 7.33 31.26 0.51
C LYS A 405 6.47 30.18 -0.10
N ASN A 406 5.16 30.41 -0.17
CA ASN A 406 4.20 29.49 -0.77
C ASN A 406 4.55 29.12 -2.23
N GLU A 407 5.06 30.09 -3.01
CA GLU A 407 5.50 29.88 -4.40
C GLU A 407 6.70 28.94 -4.54
N GLN A 408 7.43 28.68 -3.45
CA GLN A 408 8.56 27.76 -3.42
C GLN A 408 8.14 26.33 -3.04
N VAL A 409 6.90 26.12 -2.61
CA VAL A 409 6.33 24.79 -2.35
C VAL A 409 5.62 24.32 -3.62
N ILE A 410 6.14 23.27 -4.25
CA ILE A 410 5.65 22.78 -5.53
C ILE A 410 4.75 21.55 -5.28
N SER A 411 3.45 21.80 -5.28
CA SER A 411 2.44 20.74 -5.29
C SER A 411 2.37 20.04 -6.64
N LEU A 412 2.32 18.70 -6.61
CA LEU A 412 2.25 17.83 -7.79
C LEU A 412 1.11 16.83 -7.65
N ASP A 413 0.32 16.68 -8.70
CA ASP A 413 -0.58 15.54 -8.86
C ASP A 413 0.15 14.33 -9.46
N ASN A 414 -0.40 13.13 -9.25
CA ASN A 414 0.04 11.94 -9.99
C ASN A 414 -0.12 12.20 -11.51
N GLY A 415 0.98 12.04 -12.24
CA GLY A 415 1.12 12.27 -13.68
C GLY A 415 1.62 13.67 -14.03
N GLU A 416 1.71 14.58 -13.07
CA GLU A 416 2.17 15.93 -13.31
C GLU A 416 3.70 16.02 -13.36
N GLN A 417 4.19 16.86 -14.28
CA GLN A 417 5.60 17.14 -14.49
C GLN A 417 5.88 18.63 -14.32
N VAL A 418 6.94 18.96 -13.59
CA VAL A 418 7.46 20.32 -13.44
C VAL A 418 8.94 20.36 -13.77
N PHE A 419 9.35 21.45 -14.41
CA PHE A 419 10.69 21.59 -14.96
C PHE A 419 11.44 22.71 -14.25
N VAL A 420 12.70 22.44 -13.91
CA VAL A 420 13.64 23.44 -13.38
C VAL A 420 14.83 23.52 -14.33
N GLU A 421 15.11 24.72 -14.82
CA GLU A 421 16.27 25.03 -15.65
C GLU A 421 16.91 26.32 -15.14
N ASP A 422 18.25 26.35 -15.06
CA ASP A 422 19.00 27.49 -14.50
C ASP A 422 18.47 27.90 -13.11
N LYS A 423 18.23 26.89 -12.26
CA LYS A 423 17.65 27.03 -10.92
C LYS A 423 16.24 27.65 -10.87
N ASN A 424 15.60 27.94 -12.01
CA ASN A 424 14.29 28.56 -12.05
C ASN A 424 13.22 27.53 -12.43
N LEU A 425 12.12 27.52 -11.68
CA LEU A 425 10.92 26.77 -12.04
C LEU A 425 10.32 27.36 -13.32
N LEU A 426 10.16 26.53 -14.35
CA LEU A 426 9.48 26.93 -15.57
C LEU A 426 7.97 26.97 -15.33
N PRO A 427 7.25 27.93 -15.94
CA PRO A 427 5.79 28.02 -15.81
C PRO A 427 5.06 26.84 -16.48
N LYS A 428 5.75 26.12 -17.36
CA LYS A 428 5.21 24.98 -18.09
C LYS A 428 5.05 23.78 -17.16
N ARG A 429 3.82 23.30 -17.02
CA ARG A 429 3.50 22.00 -16.44
C ARG A 429 3.07 21.05 -17.55
N ASN A 430 3.61 19.84 -17.55
CA ASN A 430 3.17 18.77 -18.45
C ASN A 430 2.41 17.71 -17.66
N ARG A 431 1.63 16.88 -18.36
CA ARG A 431 0.96 15.74 -17.75
C ARG A 431 1.19 14.48 -18.57
N VAL A 432 1.61 13.43 -17.88
CA VAL A 432 1.68 12.07 -18.38
C VAL A 432 0.34 11.39 -18.04
N PRO A 433 -0.32 10.71 -19.00
CA PRO A 433 -1.50 9.93 -18.70
C PRO A 433 -1.13 8.79 -17.75
N ILE A 434 -1.84 8.69 -16.62
CA ILE A 434 -1.68 7.64 -15.62
C ILE A 434 -3.02 6.94 -15.44
N GLU A 435 -3.00 5.62 -15.41
CA GLU A 435 -4.13 4.80 -15.03
C GLU A 435 -3.91 4.12 -13.66
N GLU A 436 -4.99 3.84 -12.93
CA GLU A 436 -4.88 2.97 -11.77
C GLU A 436 -4.61 1.53 -12.22
N LYS A 437 -3.49 0.98 -11.75
CA LYS A 437 -3.08 -0.38 -12.07
C LYS A 437 -3.36 -1.32 -10.91
N PHE A 438 -4.09 -2.40 -11.20
CA PHE A 438 -4.56 -3.34 -10.18
C PHE A 438 -3.90 -4.71 -10.32
N LEU A 439 -3.32 -5.21 -9.23
CA LEU A 439 -2.71 -6.54 -9.15
C LEU A 439 -3.64 -7.55 -8.49
N SER A 440 -3.86 -8.66 -9.19
CA SER A 440 -4.62 -9.83 -8.71
C SER A 440 -3.69 -11.01 -8.41
N MET A 441 -4.08 -11.86 -7.48
CA MET A 441 -3.40 -13.11 -7.15
C MET A 441 -3.24 -14.07 -8.33
N TYR A 442 -4.14 -14.03 -9.32
CA TYR A 442 -4.18 -15.03 -10.39
C TYR A 442 -3.47 -14.60 -11.68
N ASN A 443 -3.44 -13.30 -11.95
CA ASN A 443 -2.82 -12.73 -13.15
C ASN A 443 -1.96 -11.54 -12.74
N ALA A 444 -0.70 -11.54 -13.18
CA ALA A 444 0.19 -10.38 -13.10
C ALA A 444 -0.22 -9.23 -14.04
N LEU A 445 -1.38 -9.35 -14.70
CA LEU A 445 -1.93 -8.37 -15.63
C LEU A 445 -2.88 -7.45 -14.87
N ASP A 446 -2.72 -6.17 -15.17
CA ASP A 446 -3.61 -5.09 -14.75
C ASP A 446 -5.08 -5.48 -14.95
N VAL A 447 -5.81 -5.61 -13.85
CA VAL A 447 -7.26 -5.79 -13.91
C VAL A 447 -7.87 -4.43 -14.24
N GLY A 448 -8.13 -4.17 -15.52
CA GLY A 448 -8.66 -2.88 -15.96
C GLY A 448 -9.90 -2.44 -15.16
N SER A 449 -10.03 -1.13 -14.94
CA SER A 449 -11.09 -0.52 -14.12
C SER A 449 -12.51 -0.97 -14.49
N GLY A 450 -12.77 -1.29 -15.76
CA GLY A 450 -14.04 -1.85 -16.23
C GLY A 450 -14.40 -3.20 -15.58
N VAL A 451 -13.42 -4.10 -15.41
CA VAL A 451 -13.64 -5.41 -14.75
C VAL A 451 -13.94 -5.21 -13.26
N ILE A 452 -13.31 -4.23 -12.62
CA ILE A 452 -13.56 -3.89 -11.22
C ILE A 452 -14.95 -3.29 -11.04
N TYR A 453 -15.36 -2.40 -11.94
CA TYR A 453 -16.70 -1.88 -11.97
C TYR A 453 -17.74 -2.99 -12.14
N GLU A 454 -17.51 -3.94 -13.06
CA GLU A 454 -18.38 -5.11 -13.22
C GLU A 454 -18.47 -5.96 -11.94
N ARG A 455 -17.34 -6.23 -11.27
CA ARG A 455 -17.34 -6.96 -9.98
C ARG A 455 -18.14 -6.23 -8.91
N LEU A 456 -18.01 -4.91 -8.79
CA LEU A 456 -18.74 -4.11 -7.82
C LEU A 456 -20.25 -4.15 -8.08
N GLN A 457 -20.64 -4.02 -9.35
CA GLN A 457 -22.05 -4.14 -9.76
C GLN A 457 -22.61 -5.54 -9.41
N MET A 458 -21.82 -6.59 -9.63
CA MET A 458 -22.21 -7.95 -9.28
C MET A 458 -22.31 -8.16 -7.75
N SER A 459 -21.40 -7.58 -6.95
CA SER A 459 -21.42 -7.75 -5.50
C SER A 459 -22.60 -7.05 -4.83
N GLU A 460 -22.98 -5.86 -5.31
CA GLU A 460 -24.07 -5.07 -4.73
C GLU A 460 -25.44 -5.56 -5.21
N ASN A 461 -25.57 -5.82 -6.52
CA ASN A 461 -26.87 -6.03 -7.16
C ASN A 461 -27.13 -7.49 -7.55
N GLY A 462 -26.12 -8.35 -7.54
CA GLY A 462 -26.20 -9.72 -8.04
C GLY A 462 -26.27 -9.79 -9.58
N VAL A 463 -26.41 -11.02 -10.08
CA VAL A 463 -26.40 -11.34 -11.51
C VAL A 463 -27.64 -12.11 -11.91
N VAL A 464 -28.22 -11.73 -13.04
CA VAL A 464 -29.26 -12.50 -13.72
C VAL A 464 -28.71 -12.97 -15.06
N SER A 465 -28.69 -14.27 -15.27
CA SER A 465 -28.36 -14.88 -16.55
C SER A 465 -29.65 -15.34 -17.22
N ILE A 466 -29.85 -14.91 -18.46
CA ILE A 466 -31.01 -15.23 -19.29
C ILE A 466 -30.56 -15.88 -20.59
N SER A 467 -31.07 -17.07 -20.86
CA SER A 467 -30.78 -17.82 -22.07
C SER A 467 -32.01 -17.90 -22.94
N PHE A 468 -31.88 -17.47 -24.18
CA PHE A 468 -32.90 -17.55 -25.21
C PHE A 468 -32.52 -18.62 -26.23
N ILE A 469 -33.50 -19.39 -26.68
CA ILE A 469 -33.30 -20.29 -27.82
C ILE A 469 -33.73 -19.56 -29.09
N PHE A 470 -32.84 -19.50 -30.07
CA PHE A 470 -33.02 -18.79 -31.33
C PHE A 470 -32.91 -19.76 -32.51
N ASP A 471 -33.90 -19.74 -33.39
CA ASP A 471 -33.84 -20.45 -34.66
C ASP A 471 -33.27 -19.52 -35.74
N LYS A 472 -32.04 -19.82 -36.17
CA LYS A 472 -31.31 -19.04 -37.19
C LYS A 472 -31.91 -19.17 -38.58
N GLN A 473 -32.56 -20.29 -38.91
CA GLN A 473 -33.20 -20.51 -40.22
C GLN A 473 -34.50 -19.72 -40.32
N CYS A 474 -35.32 -19.77 -39.28
CA CYS A 474 -36.59 -19.04 -39.24
C CYS A 474 -36.46 -17.58 -38.78
N GLN A 475 -35.27 -17.15 -38.32
CA GLN A 475 -35.02 -15.83 -37.71
C GLN A 475 -36.00 -15.53 -36.56
N LYS A 476 -36.34 -16.54 -35.76
CA LYS A 476 -37.34 -16.46 -34.68
C LYS A 476 -36.76 -16.83 -33.33
N LEU A 477 -37.12 -16.05 -32.32
CA LEU A 477 -36.89 -16.40 -30.92
C LEU A 477 -37.96 -17.39 -30.48
N LEU A 478 -37.56 -18.53 -29.89
CA LEU A 478 -38.51 -19.45 -29.27
C LEU A 478 -38.92 -18.93 -27.89
N ASN A 479 -40.16 -19.19 -27.48
CA ASN A 479 -40.71 -18.74 -26.19
C ASN A 479 -40.10 -19.46 -24.96
N SER A 480 -39.19 -20.42 -25.19
CA SER A 480 -38.44 -21.07 -24.12
C SER A 480 -37.28 -20.19 -23.67
N VAL A 481 -37.44 -19.56 -22.51
CA VAL A 481 -36.43 -18.73 -21.86
C VAL A 481 -36.06 -19.36 -20.53
N GLN A 482 -34.76 -19.49 -20.26
CA GLN A 482 -34.25 -19.99 -18.99
C GLN A 482 -33.59 -18.86 -18.21
N PHE A 483 -33.98 -18.71 -16.95
CA PHE A 483 -33.39 -17.74 -16.03
C PHE A 483 -32.51 -18.44 -14.99
N LYS A 484 -31.41 -17.81 -14.62
CA LYS A 484 -30.58 -18.17 -13.47
C LYS A 484 -30.24 -16.91 -12.69
N TYR A 485 -30.27 -17.00 -11.37
CA TYR A 485 -30.11 -15.88 -10.46
C TYR A 485 -28.96 -16.15 -9.48
N TYR A 486 -28.10 -15.17 -9.26
CA TYR A 486 -26.99 -15.26 -8.31
C TYR A 486 -26.93 -13.98 -7.48
N GLY A 487 -27.15 -14.07 -6.17
CA GLY A 487 -27.09 -12.90 -5.26
C GLY A 487 -28.23 -11.87 -5.41
N VAL A 488 -29.20 -12.11 -6.30
CA VAL A 488 -30.35 -11.24 -6.54
C VAL A 488 -31.55 -11.63 -5.67
N VAL A 489 -31.75 -12.93 -5.48
CA VAL A 489 -32.94 -13.56 -4.88
C VAL A 489 -32.52 -14.33 -3.63
N ASN A 490 -33.23 -14.16 -2.52
CA ASN A 490 -33.05 -15.01 -1.33
C ASN A 490 -33.99 -16.21 -1.43
N ASN A 491 -33.61 -17.39 -0.90
CA ASN A 491 -34.41 -18.62 -0.99
C ASN A 491 -35.71 -18.61 -0.12
N GLY A 492 -36.20 -17.45 0.28
CA GLY A 492 -37.45 -17.32 1.04
C GLY A 492 -38.70 -17.32 0.13
N PRO A 493 -39.84 -17.82 0.63
CA PRO A 493 -41.07 -17.99 -0.17
C PRO A 493 -41.61 -16.67 -0.78
N PHE A 494 -41.44 -15.54 -0.08
CA PHE A 494 -41.80 -14.21 -0.60
C PHE A 494 -40.94 -13.73 -1.77
N SER A 495 -39.71 -14.25 -1.89
CA SER A 495 -38.81 -13.90 -2.98
C SER A 495 -39.13 -14.70 -4.24
N LEU A 496 -39.61 -15.95 -4.10
CA LEU A 496 -39.95 -16.83 -5.22
C LEU A 496 -41.17 -16.34 -5.99
N SER A 497 -42.24 -15.96 -5.28
CA SER A 497 -43.46 -15.42 -5.91
C SER A 497 -43.20 -14.14 -6.72
N LYS A 498 -42.34 -13.24 -6.21
CA LYS A 498 -41.91 -12.03 -6.93
C LYS A 498 -41.13 -12.36 -8.21
N VAL A 499 -40.31 -13.41 -8.17
CA VAL A 499 -39.54 -13.86 -9.33
C VAL A 499 -40.45 -14.45 -10.39
N GLU A 500 -41.41 -15.28 -10.00
CA GLU A 500 -42.42 -15.83 -10.92
C GLU A 500 -43.21 -14.72 -11.64
N GLU A 501 -43.60 -13.67 -10.91
CA GLU A 501 -44.26 -12.51 -11.49
C GLU A 501 -43.36 -11.75 -12.48
N ILE A 502 -42.06 -11.59 -12.15
CA ILE A 502 -41.09 -10.99 -13.07
C ILE A 502 -40.95 -11.83 -14.34
N GLU A 503 -40.83 -13.16 -14.22
CA GLU A 503 -40.69 -14.05 -15.37
C GLU A 503 -41.93 -14.03 -16.26
N ALA A 504 -43.13 -14.01 -15.67
CA ALA A 504 -44.38 -13.90 -16.41
C ALA A 504 -44.47 -12.57 -17.16
N THR A 505 -44.22 -11.45 -16.46
CA THR A 505 -44.24 -10.11 -17.07
C THR A 505 -43.17 -9.97 -18.16
N PHE A 506 -41.99 -10.57 -17.96
CA PHE A 506 -40.94 -10.57 -18.95
C PHE A 506 -41.33 -11.32 -20.21
N LYS A 507 -41.92 -12.53 -20.07
CA LYS A 507 -42.38 -13.33 -21.21
C LYS A 507 -43.48 -12.62 -22.00
N GLU A 508 -44.40 -11.94 -21.32
CA GLU A 508 -45.46 -11.14 -21.96
C GLU A 508 -44.88 -9.99 -22.80
N ARG A 509 -43.93 -9.23 -22.25
CA ARG A 509 -43.35 -8.04 -22.90
C ARG A 509 -42.15 -8.32 -23.79
N MET A 510 -41.71 -9.57 -23.87
CA MET A 510 -40.54 -9.95 -24.67
C MET A 510 -40.73 -9.60 -26.16
N GLY A 511 -41.95 -9.76 -26.68
CA GLY A 511 -42.29 -9.46 -28.08
C GLY A 511 -42.12 -7.98 -28.44
N GLU A 512 -42.31 -7.07 -27.47
CA GLU A 512 -42.15 -5.62 -27.65
C GLU A 512 -40.67 -5.20 -27.79
N CYS A 513 -39.74 -6.07 -27.40
CA CYS A 513 -38.31 -5.80 -27.37
C CYS A 513 -37.55 -6.41 -28.56
N LEU A 514 -38.25 -6.90 -29.59
CA LEU A 514 -37.66 -7.49 -30.78
C LEU A 514 -37.41 -6.41 -31.84
N PHE A 515 -36.14 -6.25 -32.23
CA PHE A 515 -35.72 -5.29 -33.26
C PHE A 515 -35.36 -6.04 -34.54
N TYR A 516 -35.82 -5.53 -35.68
CA TYR A 516 -35.55 -6.12 -36.99
C TYR A 516 -34.84 -5.12 -37.89
N ASP A 517 -33.86 -5.60 -38.66
CA ASP A 517 -33.16 -4.79 -39.65
C ASP A 517 -34.05 -4.54 -40.89
N LYS A 518 -33.52 -3.78 -41.86
CA LYS A 518 -34.20 -3.47 -43.13
C LYS A 518 -34.56 -4.73 -43.95
N ASN A 519 -33.91 -5.86 -43.69
CA ASN A 519 -34.14 -7.14 -44.36
C ASN A 519 -35.05 -8.08 -43.55
N LYS A 520 -35.73 -7.58 -42.50
CA LYS A 520 -36.57 -8.35 -41.57
C LYS A 520 -35.80 -9.46 -40.83
N LYS A 521 -34.48 -9.33 -40.69
CA LYS A 521 -33.66 -10.19 -39.83
C LYS A 521 -33.61 -9.60 -38.43
N LEU A 522 -33.57 -10.45 -37.42
CA LEU A 522 -33.53 -9.99 -36.03
C LEU A 522 -32.18 -9.32 -35.76
N ASP A 523 -32.19 -8.05 -35.33
CA ASP A 523 -31.01 -7.39 -34.80
C ASP A 523 -30.74 -7.94 -33.40
N ILE A 524 -29.84 -8.92 -33.32
CA ILE A 524 -29.46 -9.60 -32.08
C ILE A 524 -28.84 -8.59 -31.08
N LYS A 525 -28.12 -7.57 -31.55
CA LYS A 525 -27.42 -6.63 -30.67
C LYS A 525 -28.42 -5.69 -29.98
N GLU A 526 -29.32 -5.08 -30.75
CA GLU A 526 -30.36 -4.20 -30.22
C GLU A 526 -31.38 -4.96 -29.37
N THR A 527 -31.82 -6.14 -29.85
CA THR A 527 -32.73 -7.02 -29.12
C THR A 527 -32.14 -7.45 -27.77
N LYS A 528 -30.87 -7.87 -27.72
CA LYS A 528 -30.17 -8.16 -26.45
C LYS A 528 -30.18 -6.95 -25.52
N ALA A 529 -29.86 -5.76 -26.02
CA ALA A 529 -29.81 -4.55 -25.21
C ALA A 529 -31.19 -4.15 -24.66
N ALA A 530 -32.26 -4.33 -25.43
CA ALA A 530 -33.64 -4.07 -24.99
C ALA A 530 -34.12 -5.07 -23.93
N LEU A 531 -33.90 -6.37 -24.16
CA LEU A 531 -34.27 -7.42 -23.23
C LEU A 531 -33.52 -7.30 -21.89
N LYS A 532 -32.22 -6.99 -21.93
CA LYS A 532 -31.43 -6.70 -20.72
C LYS A 532 -32.02 -5.53 -19.92
N ARG A 533 -32.41 -4.44 -20.60
CA ARG A 533 -33.00 -3.25 -19.97
C ARG A 533 -34.37 -3.55 -19.35
N LEU A 534 -35.22 -4.31 -20.05
CA LEU A 534 -36.52 -4.72 -19.53
C LEU A 534 -36.36 -5.55 -18.25
N LEU A 535 -35.51 -6.58 -18.28
CA LEU A 535 -35.31 -7.46 -17.13
C LEU A 535 -34.73 -6.69 -15.93
N ALA A 536 -33.71 -5.85 -16.15
CA ALA A 536 -33.13 -5.02 -15.10
C ALA A 536 -34.17 -4.11 -14.43
N ARG A 537 -35.08 -3.49 -15.21
CA ARG A 537 -36.17 -2.65 -14.70
C ARG A 537 -37.20 -3.43 -13.89
N LEU A 538 -37.53 -4.64 -14.30
CA LEU A 538 -38.48 -5.50 -13.56
C LEU A 538 -37.91 -5.86 -12.17
N PHE A 539 -36.62 -6.20 -12.12
CA PHE A 539 -35.92 -6.44 -10.85
C PHE A 539 -35.82 -5.18 -10.00
N GLU A 540 -35.51 -4.02 -10.59
CA GLU A 540 -35.46 -2.75 -9.89
C GLU A 540 -36.80 -2.41 -9.25
N LYS A 541 -37.91 -2.60 -9.96
CA LYS A 541 -39.27 -2.34 -9.45
C LYS A 541 -39.68 -3.24 -8.28
N LYS A 542 -39.26 -4.51 -8.27
CA LYS A 542 -39.74 -5.53 -7.29
C LYS A 542 -38.78 -5.78 -6.13
N PHE A 543 -37.49 -5.59 -6.36
CA PHE A 543 -36.40 -5.87 -5.41
C PHE A 543 -35.56 -4.65 -5.06
N ASN A 544 -35.80 -3.48 -5.68
CA ASN A 544 -34.96 -2.29 -5.52
C ASN A 544 -33.48 -2.57 -5.77
N LYS A 545 -33.21 -3.50 -6.69
CA LYS A 545 -31.88 -3.94 -7.13
C LYS A 545 -31.84 -3.91 -8.64
N ARG A 546 -30.72 -3.43 -9.20
CA ARG A 546 -30.51 -3.41 -10.64
C ARG A 546 -29.40 -4.41 -11.01
N PRO A 547 -29.72 -5.70 -11.15
CA PRO A 547 -28.71 -6.73 -11.34
C PRO A 547 -28.03 -6.61 -12.70
N LEU A 548 -26.79 -7.12 -12.77
CA LEU A 548 -26.10 -7.27 -14.04
C LEU A 548 -26.78 -8.38 -14.86
N VAL A 549 -27.26 -8.06 -16.06
CA VAL A 549 -27.96 -9.03 -16.94
C VAL A 549 -27.02 -9.59 -18.00
N LEU A 550 -26.75 -10.88 -17.91
CA LEU A 550 -26.03 -11.67 -18.91
C LEU A 550 -27.04 -12.34 -19.83
N SER A 551 -26.98 -12.06 -21.13
CA SER A 551 -27.94 -12.59 -22.11
C SER A 551 -27.26 -13.46 -23.15
N ASN A 552 -27.67 -14.72 -23.22
CA ASN A 552 -27.14 -15.69 -24.17
C ASN A 552 -28.22 -16.09 -25.18
N PHE A 553 -27.86 -16.14 -26.46
CA PHE A 553 -28.74 -16.63 -27.53
C PHE A 553 -28.11 -17.94 -28.01
N ILE A 554 -28.81 -19.04 -27.79
CA ILE A 554 -28.37 -20.38 -28.14
C ILE A 554 -29.08 -20.77 -29.43
N ASP A 555 -28.32 -21.15 -30.45
CA ASP A 555 -28.91 -21.61 -31.71
C ASP A 555 -29.60 -22.96 -31.47
N TYR A 556 -30.83 -23.08 -31.95
CA TYR A 556 -31.64 -24.28 -31.83
C TYR A 556 -30.91 -25.52 -32.39
N THR A 557 -30.08 -25.35 -33.43
CA THR A 557 -29.33 -26.47 -34.03
C THR A 557 -28.19 -26.99 -33.15
N THR A 558 -27.75 -26.24 -32.14
CA THR A 558 -26.66 -26.65 -31.24
C THR A 558 -27.15 -27.47 -30.04
N ILE A 559 -28.47 -27.57 -29.84
CA ILE A 559 -29.11 -28.30 -28.74
C ILE A 559 -29.55 -29.71 -29.16
N LYS A 560 -29.48 -30.03 -30.46
CA LYS A 560 -29.79 -31.34 -31.02
C LYS A 560 -28.65 -32.34 -30.93
#